data_AF-A0A3C1BQB5-F1
#
_entry.id   AF-A0A3C1BQB5-F1
#
_cell.length_a   1.000
_cell.length_b   1.000
_cell.length_c   1.000
_cell.angle_alpha   90.00
_cell.angle_beta   90.00
_cell.angle_gamma   90.00
#
_symmetry.space_group_name_H-M   'P 1'
#
loop_
_entity.id
_entity.type
_entity.pdbx_description
1 polymer ?
#
loop_
_entity_poly.entity_id
_entity_poly.type
_entity_poly.pdbx_seq_one_letter_code
_entity_poly.pdbx_strand_id
1 'polypeptide(L)' 'MDEPQEIPSPCIRVCAVSARSGFCIGCGRKLGEIGGWQTFTNA' A
#
# COMPACT_ATOMS: atom_id res chain seq x y z
N MET A 1 -16.28 21.02 4.06
CA MET A 1 -15.19 20.67 3.13
C MET A 1 -14.56 19.44 3.72
N ASP A 2 -14.83 18.28 3.13
CA ASP A 2 -14.23 17.02 3.56
C ASP A 2 -12.79 17.02 3.04
N GLU A 3 -11.84 17.26 3.95
CA GLU A 3 -10.42 17.07 3.65
C GLU A 3 -10.23 15.60 3.31
N PRO A 4 -9.68 15.24 2.13
CA PRO A 4 -9.44 13.85 1.77
C PRO A 4 -8.66 13.22 2.92
N GLN A 5 -9.29 12.26 3.62
CA GLN A 5 -8.68 11.54 4.72
C GLN A 5 -7.50 10.76 4.14
N GLU A 6 -6.33 11.39 4.14
CA GLU A 6 -5.12 10.88 3.52
C GLU A 6 -4.76 9.56 4.21
N ILE A 7 -4.95 8.44 3.52
CA ILE A 7 -4.54 7.16 4.09
C ILE A 7 -3.01 7.11 4.06
N PRO A 8 -2.33 7.10 5.22
CA PRO A 8 -0.88 7.11 5.25
C PRO A 8 -0.35 5.86 4.56
N SER A 9 0.60 6.05 3.64
CA SER A 9 1.20 4.92 2.94
C SER A 9 1.93 4.00 3.93
N PRO A 10 1.68 2.68 3.94
CA PRO A 10 2.38 1.71 4.78
C PRO A 10 3.79 1.40 4.26
N CYS A 11 4.30 2.20 3.30
CA CYS A 11 5.58 1.95 2.65
C CYS A 11 6.74 2.26 3.59
N ILE A 12 7.49 1.21 3.98
CA ILE A 12 8.74 1.36 4.74
C ILE A 12 9.97 1.58 3.83
N ARG A 13 9.75 2.00 2.57
CA ARG A 13 10.78 2.16 1.51
C ARG A 13 11.52 0.86 1.13
N VAL A 14 10.89 -0.28 1.35
CA VAL A 14 11.38 -1.58 0.88
C VAL A 14 10.51 -2.05 -0.29
N CYS A 15 11.10 -2.11 -1.47
CA CYS A 15 10.42 -2.50 -2.72
C CYS A 15 10.83 -3.91 -3.16
N ALA A 16 10.57 -4.90 -2.31
CA ALA A 16 10.82 -6.30 -2.64
C ALA A 16 9.57 -7.13 -2.33
N VAL A 17 9.22 -8.06 -3.21
CA VAL A 17 8.05 -8.93 -3.07
C VAL A 17 8.52 -10.36 -2.80
N SER A 18 7.97 -10.99 -1.76
CA SER A 18 8.22 -12.39 -1.49
C SER A 18 7.60 -13.24 -2.59
N ALA A 19 8.41 -14.00 -3.33
CA ALA A 19 7.92 -14.93 -4.35
C ALA A 19 7.04 -16.04 -3.78
N ARG A 20 7.19 -16.36 -2.48
CA ARG A 20 6.42 -17.41 -1.81
C ARG A 20 5.00 -16.96 -1.45
N SER A 21 4.85 -15.71 -1.03
CA SER A 21 3.58 -15.19 -0.51
C SER A 21 2.90 -14.21 -1.48
N GLY A 22 3.64 -13.63 -2.43
CA GLY A 22 3.16 -12.60 -3.35
C GLY A 22 2.95 -11.22 -2.71
N PHE A 23 3.47 -11.02 -1.48
CA PHE A 23 3.35 -9.78 -0.72
C PHE A 23 4.68 -9.05 -0.66
N CYS A 24 4.63 -7.72 -0.61
CA CYS A 24 5.78 -6.88 -0.32
C CYS A 24 6.33 -7.22 1.06
N ILE A 25 7.64 -7.49 1.16
CA ILE A 25 8.28 -7.83 2.44
C ILE A 25 8.33 -6.65 3.41
N GLY A 26 8.14 -5.43 2.90
CA GLY A 26 8.14 -4.22 3.73
C GLY A 26 6.77 -3.88 4.28
N CYS A 27 5.81 -3.61 3.41
CA CYS A 27 4.47 -3.16 3.79
C CYS A 27 3.44 -4.29 3.91
N GLY A 28 3.79 -5.53 3.55
CA GLY A 28 2.88 -6.68 3.62
C GLY A 28 1.69 -6.63 2.66
N ARG A 29 1.69 -5.71 1.68
CA ARG A 29 0.63 -5.55 0.67
C ARG A 29 1.03 -6.16 -0.67
N LYS A 30 0.07 -6.53 -1.51
CA LYS A 30 0.36 -7.00 -2.88
C LYS A 30 0.76 -5.83 -3.78
N LEU A 31 1.49 -6.13 -4.85
CA LEU A 31 1.95 -5.11 -5.80
C LEU A 31 0.78 -4.31 -6.41
N GLY A 32 -0.33 -4.96 -6.72
CA GLY A 32 -1.54 -4.29 -7.25
C GLY A 32 -2.19 -3.33 -6.25
N GLU A 33 -2.15 -3.65 -4.96
CA GLU A 33 -2.66 -2.76 -3.90
C GLU A 33 -1.75 -1.54 -3.71
N ILE A 34 -0.44 -1.73 -3.84
CA ILE A 34 0.54 -0.63 -3.76
C ILE A 34 0.38 0.31 -4.96
N GLY A 35 0.20 -0.22 -6.18
CA GLY A 35 0.00 0.60 -7.38
C GLY A 35 -1.29 1.42 -7.37
N GLY A 36 -2.33 0.93 -6.69
CA GLY A 36 -3.60 1.62 -6.51
C GLY A 36 -3.73 2.40 -5.21
N TRP A 37 -2.67 2.55 -4.40
CA TRP A 37 -2.80 3.07 -3.03
C TRP A 37 -3.51 4.43 -2.94
N GLN A 38 -3.27 5.30 -3.92
CA GLN A 38 -3.85 6.65 -4.00
C GLN A 38 -5.37 6.65 -4.23
N THR A 39 -5.97 5.53 -4.61
CA THR A 39 -7.41 5.43 -4.86
C THR A 39 -8.18 4.89 -3.65
N PHE A 40 -7.49 4.52 -2.56
CA PHE A 40 -8.15 4.07 -1.35
C PHE A 40 -8.64 5.29 -0.55
N THR A 41 -9.88 5.22 -0.07
CA THR A 41 -10.50 6.19 0.85
C THR A 41 -10.87 5.47 2.14
N ASN A 42 -10.63 6.12 3.27
CA ASN A 42 -11.10 5.64 4.57
C ASN A 42 -12.60 5.95 4.65
N ALA A 43 -13.45 4.92 4.79
CA ALA A 43 -14.90 5.05 4.84
C ALA A 43 -15.41 5.48 6.23
#